data_AF-A0A8H7RSL5-F1
#
_entry.id   AF-A0A8H7RSL5-F1
#
_cell.length_a   1.000
_cell.length_b   1.000
_cell.length_c   1.000
_cell.angle_alpha   90.00
_cell.angle_beta   90.00
_cell.angle_gamma   90.00
#
_symmetry.space_group_name_H-M   'P 1'
#
loop_
_entity.id
_entity.type
_entity.pdbx_description
1 polymer ?
#
loop_
_entity_poly.entity_id
_entity_poly.type
_entity_poly.pdbx_seq_one_letter_code
_entity_poly.pdbx_strand_id
1 'polypeptide(L)'
;MDNTYKLTNEKNDPSLKFFSENPISDWSFAKYETSFNKDKARSVNAAKIKNTYKSLLERIKELSDVPDFVKAEVHRLSLALESPKAMSENISFNIIAHDSSVINALGSGTFNSNQQLQPTEIVQQQKKDIDPTLELEHSRDEESEEEDKILSDLSIHHHPYRTCEYTLAFTDEEKEEEGEGDETDFENTSDESEWMLDGVSISDLCFDLKNTTLKLTKYTDPAQLSDIRLLALKDIYIFDRDFTSSVSKYAHRAQVLTQILPVLINGPPNDSNEDSFVHYYLSPLLSSVFASDPLLKMKWANGQLIKNNNAAFKPEFLVYNISGSVKCVILIAEFKPTEQNSYVESDLVKLSKQMKDTLNKLVIKGVTKPRICGIHCEGENVHTYVMDLPSPKLYRIINASKIKLFKNVDQMSLLPNVITHLLCLKGVASETATKVETASLYSYSKLKRPAPNPPVSWLSSENVTLSRIPKKQKK
;
A
#
# COMPACT_ATOMS: atom_id res chain seq x y z
N MET A 1 9.16 20.48 4.90
CA MET A 1 9.51 21.39 3.79
C MET A 1 8.68 22.65 3.94
N ASP A 2 9.30 23.81 3.86
CA ASP A 2 8.56 25.08 3.91
C ASP A 2 7.88 25.31 2.56
N ASN A 3 6.60 24.96 2.48
CA ASN A 3 5.79 25.11 1.27
C ASN A 3 5.48 26.57 0.93
N THR A 4 5.93 27.53 1.74
CA THR A 4 5.61 28.96 1.58
C THR A 4 6.66 29.74 0.79
N TYR A 5 7.77 29.11 0.40
CA TYR A 5 8.82 29.77 -0.40
C TYR A 5 8.26 30.40 -1.67
N LYS A 6 8.66 31.65 -1.92
CA LYS A 6 8.37 32.42 -3.13
C LYS A 6 9.68 32.90 -3.73
N LEU A 7 9.79 32.84 -5.05
CA LEU A 7 10.99 33.28 -5.75
C LEU A 7 11.13 34.81 -5.67
N THR A 8 12.30 35.31 -5.29
CA THR A 8 12.65 36.74 -5.34
C THR A 8 12.81 37.16 -6.80
N ASN A 9 11.90 38.00 -7.32
CA ASN A 9 11.96 38.50 -8.70
C ASN A 9 12.63 39.88 -8.76
N GLU A 10 13.93 39.94 -8.49
CA GLU A 10 14.67 41.20 -8.36
C GLU A 10 14.64 42.09 -9.63
N LYS A 11 14.51 41.48 -10.80
CA LYS A 11 14.54 42.19 -12.10
C LYS A 11 13.15 42.48 -12.67
N ASN A 12 12.07 42.23 -11.91
CA ASN A 12 10.69 42.29 -12.41
C ASN A 12 10.53 41.52 -13.73
N ASP A 13 11.21 40.38 -13.88
CA ASP A 13 11.12 39.58 -15.08
C ASP A 13 9.68 39.05 -15.20
N PRO A 14 8.91 39.46 -16.22
CA PRO A 14 7.51 39.07 -16.34
C PRO A 14 7.36 37.55 -16.46
N SER A 15 8.39 36.85 -16.93
CA SER A 15 8.38 35.40 -17.10
C SER A 15 8.47 34.66 -15.76
N LEU A 16 9.09 35.26 -14.73
CA LEU A 16 9.21 34.68 -13.39
C LEU A 16 8.07 35.10 -12.44
N LYS A 17 7.20 36.03 -12.86
CA LYS A 17 6.12 36.58 -12.05
C LYS A 17 5.25 35.51 -11.37
N PHE A 18 4.93 34.44 -12.10
CA PHE A 18 4.14 33.32 -11.54
C PHE A 18 4.83 32.68 -10.32
N PHE A 19 6.12 32.41 -10.40
CA PHE A 19 6.89 31.74 -9.35
C PHE A 19 7.17 32.64 -8.14
N SER A 20 7.19 33.96 -8.35
CA SER A 20 7.30 34.94 -7.27
C SER A 20 5.98 35.22 -6.55
N GLU A 21 4.84 35.10 -7.24
CA GLU A 21 3.53 35.39 -6.65
C GLU A 21 2.92 34.18 -5.93
N ASN A 22 3.25 32.97 -6.40
CA ASN A 22 2.67 31.72 -5.92
C ASN A 22 3.67 30.92 -5.07
N PRO A 23 3.21 30.29 -3.97
CA PRO A 23 4.05 29.40 -3.18
C PRO A 23 4.51 28.19 -4.00
N ILE A 24 5.62 27.56 -3.62
CA ILE A 24 6.19 26.42 -4.34
C ILE A 24 5.21 25.25 -4.55
N SER A 25 4.28 25.03 -3.60
CA SER A 25 3.21 24.02 -3.72
C SER A 25 2.28 24.24 -4.91
N ASP A 26 2.27 25.45 -5.47
CA ASP A 26 1.42 25.87 -6.56
C ASP A 26 2.13 25.87 -7.91
N TRP A 27 3.43 25.54 -7.95
CA TRP A 27 4.25 25.50 -9.16
C TRP A 27 3.94 24.26 -10.01
N SER A 28 2.68 24.07 -10.39
CA SER A 28 2.27 23.02 -11.33
C SER A 28 2.06 23.61 -12.72
N PHE A 29 2.32 22.81 -13.77
CA PHE A 29 2.08 23.24 -15.15
C PHE A 29 0.64 23.71 -15.37
N ALA A 30 -0.36 23.02 -14.80
CA ALA A 30 -1.77 23.40 -14.94
C ALA A 30 -2.08 24.77 -14.33
N LYS A 31 -1.52 25.09 -13.14
CA LYS A 31 -1.66 26.42 -12.53
C LYS A 31 -0.93 27.49 -13.34
N TYR A 32 0.28 27.19 -13.82
CA TYR A 32 1.03 28.09 -14.69
C TYR A 32 0.27 28.40 -15.99
N GLU A 33 -0.26 27.37 -16.66
CA GLU A 33 -1.03 27.51 -17.90
C GLU A 33 -2.30 28.35 -17.69
N THR A 34 -3.00 28.13 -16.58
CA THR A 34 -4.18 28.94 -16.21
C THR A 34 -3.78 30.41 -15.99
N SER A 35 -2.69 30.65 -15.24
CA SER A 35 -2.18 32.01 -14.99
C SER A 35 -1.72 32.70 -16.29
N PHE A 36 -1.10 31.95 -17.20
CA PHE A 36 -0.55 32.47 -18.46
C PHE A 36 -1.63 32.92 -19.45
N ASN A 37 -2.81 32.31 -19.38
CA ASN A 37 -3.94 32.62 -20.25
C ASN A 37 -4.96 33.59 -19.63
N LYS A 38 -4.87 33.88 -18.31
CA LYS A 38 -5.87 34.68 -17.57
C LYS A 38 -6.17 36.04 -18.20
N ASP A 39 -5.16 36.70 -18.76
CA ASP A 39 -5.27 38.07 -19.29
C ASP A 39 -5.23 38.14 -20.84
N LYS A 40 -5.33 36.98 -21.52
CA LYS A 40 -5.22 36.92 -23.00
C LYS A 40 -6.59 36.69 -23.64
N ALA A 41 -6.92 37.50 -24.65
CA ALA A 41 -8.16 37.37 -25.42
C ALA A 41 -8.25 36.06 -26.24
N ARG A 42 -7.12 35.41 -26.51
CA ARG A 42 -7.04 34.10 -27.17
C ARG A 42 -6.04 33.22 -26.42
N SER A 43 -6.39 31.94 -26.20
CA SER A 43 -5.50 30.99 -25.56
C SER A 43 -4.26 30.76 -26.42
N VAL A 44 -3.10 30.70 -25.77
CA VAL A 44 -1.85 30.35 -26.45
C VAL A 44 -1.76 28.83 -26.58
N ASN A 45 -1.15 28.35 -27.66
CA ASN A 45 -0.91 26.92 -27.89
C ASN A 45 -0.21 26.28 -26.66
N ALA A 46 -0.82 25.23 -26.11
CA ALA A 46 -0.36 24.54 -24.90
C ALA A 46 1.09 24.04 -25.01
N ALA A 47 1.55 23.59 -26.19
CA ALA A 47 2.93 23.16 -26.39
C ALA A 47 3.92 24.32 -26.22
N LYS A 48 3.55 25.52 -26.69
CA LYS A 48 4.36 26.73 -26.49
C LYS A 48 4.40 27.13 -25.01
N ILE A 49 3.27 27.03 -24.28
CA ILE A 49 3.22 27.30 -22.85
C ILE A 49 4.08 26.28 -22.08
N LYS A 50 4.00 24.98 -22.45
CA LYS A 50 4.79 23.90 -21.85
C LYS A 50 6.30 24.13 -22.03
N ASN A 51 6.73 24.50 -23.22
CA ASN A 51 8.14 24.79 -23.50
C ASN A 51 8.63 26.02 -22.71
N THR A 52 7.82 27.08 -22.62
CA THR A 52 8.14 28.25 -21.78
C THR A 52 8.25 27.85 -20.30
N TYR A 53 7.31 27.04 -19.80
CA TYR A 53 7.34 26.55 -18.42
C TYR A 53 8.61 25.74 -18.13
N LYS A 54 8.95 24.79 -19.01
CA LYS A 54 10.19 23.99 -18.91
C LYS A 54 11.44 24.88 -18.91
N SER A 55 11.52 25.86 -19.81
CA SER A 55 12.66 26.79 -19.85
C SER A 55 12.79 27.63 -18.57
N LEU A 56 11.67 27.98 -17.92
CA LEU A 56 11.69 28.73 -16.66
C LEU A 56 12.14 27.87 -15.49
N LEU A 57 11.73 26.60 -15.44
CA LEU A 57 12.21 25.64 -14.44
C LEU A 57 13.74 25.49 -14.52
N GLU A 58 14.29 25.27 -15.72
CA GLU A 58 15.75 25.18 -15.88
C GLU A 58 16.45 26.48 -15.46
N ARG A 59 15.88 27.65 -15.77
CA ARG A 59 16.45 28.92 -15.32
C ARG A 59 16.42 29.09 -13.81
N ILE A 60 15.36 28.65 -13.12
CA ILE A 60 15.27 28.68 -11.64
C ILE A 60 16.30 27.75 -11.01
N LYS A 61 16.58 26.60 -11.64
CA LYS A 61 17.58 25.64 -11.17
C LYS A 61 18.99 26.22 -11.14
N GLU A 62 19.32 27.07 -12.11
CA GLU A 62 20.64 27.74 -12.25
C GLU A 62 20.81 28.99 -11.37
N LEU A 63 19.77 29.42 -10.64
CA LEU A 63 19.87 30.58 -9.75
C LEU A 63 20.67 30.22 -8.48
N SER A 64 21.69 31.01 -8.17
CA SER A 64 22.59 30.79 -7.03
C SER A 64 21.94 31.03 -5.67
N ASP A 65 20.93 31.90 -5.61
CA ASP A 65 20.21 32.32 -4.41
C ASP A 65 19.03 31.40 -4.05
N VAL A 66 18.73 30.40 -4.90
CA VAL A 66 17.62 29.47 -4.69
C VAL A 66 18.04 28.33 -3.75
N PRO A 67 17.32 28.10 -2.63
CA PRO A 67 17.61 27.00 -1.71
C PRO A 67 17.52 25.61 -2.34
N ASP A 68 18.27 24.64 -1.83
CA ASP A 68 18.35 23.29 -2.39
C ASP A 68 17.00 22.56 -2.42
N PHE A 69 16.13 22.78 -1.44
CA PHE A 69 14.79 22.17 -1.44
C PHE A 69 13.92 22.69 -2.60
N VAL A 70 14.12 23.93 -3.04
CA VAL A 70 13.42 24.51 -4.20
C VAL A 70 13.97 23.91 -5.48
N LYS A 71 15.30 23.74 -5.58
CA LYS A 71 15.95 23.05 -6.72
C LYS A 71 15.46 21.61 -6.86
N ALA A 72 15.31 20.89 -5.74
CA ALA A 72 14.76 19.53 -5.73
C ALA A 72 13.32 19.47 -6.25
N GLU A 73 12.48 20.44 -5.88
CA GLU A 73 11.09 20.50 -6.35
C GLU A 73 11.00 20.91 -7.83
N VAL A 74 11.82 21.86 -8.28
CA VAL A 74 11.98 22.21 -9.70
C VAL A 74 12.37 20.98 -10.53
N HIS A 75 13.32 20.18 -10.04
CA HIS A 75 13.71 18.93 -10.67
C HIS A 75 12.55 17.93 -10.77
N ARG A 76 11.79 17.74 -9.68
CA ARG A 76 10.60 16.88 -9.65
C ARG A 76 9.55 17.34 -10.69
N LEU A 77 9.35 18.64 -10.84
CA LEU A 77 8.42 19.22 -11.81
C LEU A 77 8.91 19.04 -13.25
N SER A 78 10.21 19.19 -13.52
CA SER A 78 10.80 18.90 -14.84
C SER A 78 10.58 17.44 -15.23
N LEU A 79 10.83 16.48 -14.33
CA LEU A 79 10.58 15.05 -14.58
C LEU A 79 9.09 14.76 -14.88
N ALA A 80 8.18 15.38 -14.11
CA ALA A 80 6.74 15.23 -14.32
C ALA A 80 6.28 15.80 -15.68
N LEU A 81 7.01 16.75 -16.27
CA LEU A 81 6.74 17.25 -17.63
C LEU A 81 7.20 16.28 -18.74
N GLU A 82 8.26 15.52 -18.47
CA GLU A 82 8.90 14.61 -19.42
C GLU A 82 8.30 13.22 -19.44
N SER A 83 7.65 12.81 -18.33
CA SER A 83 6.86 11.58 -18.30
C SER A 83 5.95 11.57 -19.53
N PRO A 84 6.08 10.58 -20.43
CA PRO A 84 5.15 10.43 -21.53
C PRO A 84 3.79 10.33 -20.88
N LYS A 85 2.98 11.35 -21.14
CA LYS A 85 1.59 11.35 -20.72
C LYS A 85 1.03 10.12 -21.43
N ALA A 86 0.85 9.02 -20.71
CA ALA A 86 -0.13 8.03 -21.12
C ALA A 86 -1.36 8.89 -21.38
N MET A 87 -1.67 9.12 -22.66
CA MET A 87 -2.94 9.70 -23.03
C MET A 87 -3.91 8.84 -22.25
N SER A 88 -4.69 9.44 -21.37
CA SER A 88 -5.81 8.74 -20.76
C SER A 88 -6.67 8.32 -21.94
N GLU A 89 -6.48 7.09 -22.40
CA GLU A 89 -7.38 6.44 -23.32
C GLU A 89 -8.71 6.50 -22.60
N ASN A 90 -9.65 7.27 -23.15
CA ASN A 90 -11.02 7.25 -22.68
C ASN A 90 -11.57 5.87 -23.05
N ILE A 91 -11.32 4.88 -22.20
CA ILE A 91 -11.98 3.59 -22.27
C ILE A 91 -13.42 3.85 -21.81
N SER A 92 -14.33 3.96 -22.76
CA SER A 92 -15.75 3.96 -22.47
C SER A 92 -16.22 2.51 -22.34
N PHE A 93 -16.86 2.19 -21.22
CA PHE A 93 -17.55 0.92 -21.03
C PHE A 93 -19.04 1.16 -21.25
N ASN A 94 -19.64 0.44 -22.19
CA ASN A 94 -21.09 0.30 -22.23
C ASN A 94 -21.48 -0.85 -21.31
N ILE A 95 -22.11 -0.51 -20.18
CA ILE A 95 -22.65 -1.50 -19.24
C ILE A 95 -24.14 -1.66 -19.56
N ILE A 96 -24.50 -2.83 -20.08
CA ILE A 96 -25.90 -3.21 -20.29
C ILE A 96 -26.27 -4.16 -19.16
N ALA A 97 -27.13 -3.71 -18.25
CA ALA A 97 -27.72 -4.55 -17.22
C ALA A 97 -28.98 -5.22 -17.79
N HIS A 98 -28.98 -6.54 -17.84
CA HIS A 98 -30.21 -7.32 -17.99
C HIS A 98 -30.68 -7.76 -16.60
N ASP A 99 -31.97 -8.05 -16.43
CA ASP A 99 -32.61 -8.45 -15.17
C ASP A 99 -32.12 -9.81 -14.59
N SER A 100 -30.98 -10.31 -15.05
CA SER A 100 -30.28 -11.46 -14.47
C SER A 100 -29.05 -11.00 -13.69
N SER A 101 -28.64 -11.78 -12.69
CA SER A 101 -27.54 -11.48 -11.75
C SER A 101 -26.13 -11.47 -12.38
N VAL A 102 -26.01 -11.23 -13.68
CA VAL A 102 -24.76 -11.28 -14.44
C VAL A 102 -24.58 -9.96 -15.20
N ILE A 103 -23.56 -9.20 -14.82
CA ILE A 103 -23.16 -7.97 -15.53
C ILE A 103 -22.15 -8.35 -16.59
N ASN A 104 -22.51 -8.19 -17.86
CA ASN A 104 -21.59 -8.32 -18.97
C ASN A 104 -21.01 -6.94 -19.32
N ALA A 105 -19.69 -6.78 -19.19
CA ALA A 105 -18.98 -5.59 -19.64
C ALA A 105 -18.26 -5.92 -20.96
N LEU A 106 -18.67 -5.29 -22.06
CA LEU A 106 -17.96 -5.37 -23.34
C LEU A 106 -17.12 -4.10 -23.52
N GLY A 107 -15.79 -4.25 -23.57
CA GLY A 107 -14.88 -3.17 -23.93
C GLY A 107 -14.60 -3.18 -25.43
N SER A 108 -14.84 -2.09 -26.14
CA SER A 108 -14.35 -1.91 -27.51
C SER A 108 -13.16 -0.96 -27.51
N GLY A 109 -11.95 -1.49 -27.68
CA GLY A 109 -10.77 -0.71 -27.99
C GLY A 109 -10.47 -0.81 -29.48
N THR A 110 -10.38 0.32 -30.20
CA THR A 110 -9.90 0.35 -31.57
C THR A 110 -8.36 0.33 -31.56
N PHE A 111 -7.78 -0.87 -31.72
CA PHE A 111 -6.36 -1.02 -32.02
C PHE A 111 -6.15 -0.82 -33.52
N ASN A 112 -5.39 0.22 -33.88
CA ASN A 112 -4.92 0.39 -35.24
C ASN A 112 -3.53 -0.27 -35.34
N SER A 113 -3.49 -1.55 -35.73
CA SER A 113 -2.24 -2.25 -36.05
C SER A 113 -2.34 -2.83 -37.45
N ASN A 114 -1.68 -2.15 -38.40
CA ASN A 114 -1.35 -2.72 -39.69
C ASN A 114 -0.13 -3.63 -39.51
N GLN A 115 -0.36 -4.92 -39.30
CA GLN A 115 0.63 -5.95 -39.64
C GLN A 115 -0.09 -7.22 -40.12
N GLN A 116 0.17 -7.51 -41.39
CA GLN A 116 -0.37 -8.58 -42.19
C GLN A 116 0.40 -9.88 -41.86
N LEU A 117 -0.32 -10.94 -41.45
CA LEU A 117 0.22 -12.29 -41.33
C LEU A 117 -0.72 -13.25 -42.06
N GLN A 118 -0.13 -14.07 -42.94
CA GLN A 118 -0.81 -15.03 -43.81
C GLN A 118 -1.27 -16.29 -43.05
N PRO A 119 -2.31 -16.99 -43.52
CA PRO A 119 -2.79 -18.22 -42.91
C PRO A 119 -2.07 -19.45 -43.49
N THR A 120 -1.71 -20.39 -42.62
CA THR A 120 -1.29 -21.75 -43.00
C THR A 120 -2.44 -22.72 -42.77
N GLU A 121 -2.63 -23.59 -43.77
CA GLU A 121 -3.72 -24.54 -43.95
C GLU A 121 -3.79 -25.63 -42.87
N ILE A 122 -5.03 -26.04 -42.56
CA ILE A 122 -5.37 -27.23 -41.77
C ILE A 122 -5.59 -28.39 -42.76
N VAL A 123 -4.85 -29.49 -42.60
CA VAL A 123 -5.14 -30.78 -43.23
C VAL A 123 -5.55 -31.79 -42.17
N GLN A 124 -6.72 -32.39 -42.40
CA GLN A 124 -7.29 -33.53 -41.69
C GLN A 124 -6.47 -34.81 -41.90
N GLN A 125 -6.37 -35.65 -40.88
CA GLN A 125 -6.36 -37.10 -41.10
C GLN A 125 -7.03 -37.87 -39.95
N GLN A 126 -7.88 -38.81 -40.36
CA GLN A 126 -8.73 -39.71 -39.59
C GLN A 126 -8.01 -41.00 -39.15
N LYS A 127 -8.73 -41.76 -38.31
CA LYS A 127 -8.61 -43.19 -37.88
C LYS A 127 -7.75 -43.38 -36.61
N LYS A 128 -8.16 -44.19 -35.64
CA LYS A 128 -9.06 -45.37 -35.67
C LYS A 128 -9.50 -45.71 -34.24
N ASP A 129 -10.73 -46.18 -34.07
CA ASP A 129 -11.22 -46.86 -32.87
C ASP A 129 -10.42 -48.14 -32.58
N ILE A 130 -10.18 -48.42 -31.29
CA ILE A 130 -10.27 -49.73 -30.61
C ILE A 130 -10.39 -49.45 -29.10
N ASP A 131 -11.38 -50.07 -28.48
CA ASP A 131 -11.64 -50.27 -27.04
C ASP A 131 -11.96 -51.78 -26.89
N PRO A 132 -12.03 -52.44 -25.71
CA PRO A 132 -11.61 -52.07 -24.35
C PRO A 132 -10.74 -53.15 -23.67
N THR A 133 -10.39 -52.91 -22.40
CA THR A 133 -10.55 -53.81 -21.22
C THR A 133 -9.27 -54.05 -20.40
N LEU A 134 -9.47 -53.90 -19.08
CA LEU A 134 -8.87 -54.56 -17.91
C LEU A 134 -7.86 -53.79 -17.04
N GLU A 135 -8.33 -53.68 -15.79
CA GLU A 135 -7.65 -53.95 -14.53
C GLU A 135 -6.97 -52.80 -13.77
N LEU A 136 -7.67 -52.44 -12.68
CA LEU A 136 -7.12 -51.88 -11.46
C LEU A 136 -5.97 -52.76 -10.96
N GLU A 137 -4.79 -52.17 -10.81
CA GLU A 137 -3.87 -52.57 -9.75
C GLU A 137 -3.31 -51.36 -9.00
N HIS A 138 -3.03 -51.65 -7.75
CA HIS A 138 -2.81 -50.77 -6.61
C HIS A 138 -1.32 -50.88 -6.25
N SER A 139 -0.56 -49.79 -6.33
CA SER A 139 0.78 -49.68 -5.71
C SER A 139 1.11 -48.19 -5.61
N ARG A 140 1.18 -47.63 -4.40
CA ARG A 140 2.29 -47.58 -3.42
C ARG A 140 3.08 -46.28 -3.56
N ASP A 141 2.89 -45.42 -2.57
CA ASP A 141 3.90 -44.64 -1.84
C ASP A 141 5.15 -44.24 -2.64
N GLU A 142 5.09 -43.05 -3.25
CA GLU A 142 6.26 -42.20 -3.40
C GLU A 142 6.08 -41.00 -2.46
N GLU A 143 6.85 -41.04 -1.37
CA GLU A 143 7.03 -39.93 -0.44
C GLU A 143 7.60 -38.74 -1.21
N SER A 144 6.75 -37.72 -1.36
CA SER A 144 7.08 -36.44 -1.94
C SER A 144 7.99 -35.66 -0.98
N GLU A 145 9.30 -35.75 -1.17
CA GLU A 145 10.29 -34.77 -0.68
C GLU A 145 10.03 -33.40 -1.35
N GLU A 146 9.01 -32.68 -0.91
CA GLU A 146 8.89 -31.23 -1.11
C GLU A 146 9.30 -30.52 0.18
N GLU A 147 10.58 -30.62 0.54
CA GLU A 147 11.22 -29.78 1.54
C GLU A 147 11.46 -28.36 0.98
N ASP A 148 11.05 -27.35 1.75
CA ASP A 148 11.68 -26.02 1.86
C ASP A 148 11.93 -25.16 0.61
N LYS A 149 10.95 -25.06 -0.30
CA LYS A 149 10.98 -23.99 -1.32
C LYS A 149 10.64 -22.63 -0.70
N ILE A 150 11.66 -21.91 -0.24
CA ILE A 150 11.58 -20.48 0.08
C ILE A 150 11.07 -19.73 -1.17
N LEU A 151 9.90 -19.09 -1.05
CA LEU A 151 9.27 -18.34 -2.15
C LEU A 151 10.20 -17.21 -2.62
N SER A 152 10.57 -17.24 -3.91
CA SER A 152 11.37 -16.20 -4.54
C SER A 152 10.60 -14.86 -4.56
N ASP A 153 11.16 -13.80 -3.98
CA ASP A 153 10.60 -12.43 -3.83
C ASP A 153 10.66 -11.62 -5.16
N LEU A 154 10.32 -12.27 -6.28
CA LEU A 154 10.58 -11.80 -7.66
C LEU A 154 9.63 -10.70 -8.17
N SER A 155 8.60 -10.33 -7.42
CA SER A 155 7.43 -9.64 -8.01
C SER A 155 7.64 -8.19 -8.43
N ILE A 156 8.77 -7.53 -8.11
CA ILE A 156 8.96 -6.09 -8.39
C ILE A 156 10.27 -5.76 -9.11
N HIS A 157 11.34 -6.56 -8.94
CA HIS A 157 12.67 -6.28 -9.54
C HIS A 157 13.25 -7.47 -10.31
N HIS A 158 12.51 -8.57 -10.46
CA HIS A 158 12.96 -9.63 -11.35
C HIS A 158 12.79 -9.18 -12.79
N HIS A 159 13.90 -8.98 -13.47
CA HIS A 159 13.91 -8.82 -14.91
C HIS A 159 13.95 -10.23 -15.49
N PRO A 160 12.86 -10.74 -16.11
CA PRO A 160 12.83 -12.09 -16.69
C PRO A 160 13.84 -12.28 -17.83
N TYR A 161 14.51 -11.20 -18.25
CA TYR A 161 15.54 -11.17 -19.27
C TYR A 161 16.96 -10.94 -18.70
N ARG A 162 17.21 -11.21 -17.41
CA ARG A 162 18.60 -11.26 -16.92
C ARG A 162 19.32 -12.40 -17.63
N THR A 163 20.18 -12.06 -18.57
CA THR A 163 21.09 -13.00 -19.25
C THR A 163 22.47 -13.05 -18.59
N CYS A 164 22.70 -12.22 -17.57
CA CYS A 164 23.95 -12.22 -16.83
C CYS A 164 23.97 -13.36 -15.81
N GLU A 165 24.94 -14.26 -15.96
CA GLU A 165 25.30 -15.24 -14.95
C GLU A 165 26.01 -14.53 -13.79
N TYR A 166 25.53 -14.72 -12.57
CA TYR A 166 26.16 -14.19 -11.37
C TYR A 166 26.95 -15.29 -10.70
N THR A 167 28.27 -15.18 -10.70
CA THR A 167 29.14 -16.03 -9.87
C THR A 167 29.52 -15.26 -8.62
N LEU A 168 29.02 -15.71 -7.46
CA LEU A 168 29.48 -15.18 -6.17
C LEU A 168 30.76 -15.89 -5.79
N ALA A 169 31.90 -15.24 -6.03
CA ALA A 169 33.18 -15.69 -5.49
C ALA A 169 33.30 -15.21 -4.05
N PHE A 170 33.25 -16.13 -3.09
CA PHE A 170 33.68 -15.87 -1.73
C PHE A 170 35.19 -16.00 -1.72
N THR A 171 35.91 -14.88 -1.61
CA THR A 171 37.34 -14.92 -1.34
C THR A 171 37.52 -15.50 0.06
N ASP A 172 38.14 -16.67 0.18
CA ASP A 172 38.48 -17.34 1.44
C ASP A 172 39.44 -16.52 2.34
N GLU A 173 39.71 -15.26 2.01
CA GLU A 173 40.65 -14.36 2.66
C GLU A 173 40.20 -13.89 4.06
N GLU A 174 38.99 -14.24 4.50
CA GLU A 174 38.51 -14.02 5.88
C GLU A 174 38.45 -15.32 6.71
N LYS A 175 39.17 -16.38 6.31
CA LYS A 175 39.50 -17.43 7.28
C LYS A 175 40.56 -16.86 8.21
N GLU A 176 40.10 -16.35 9.34
CA GLU A 176 40.86 -15.98 10.53
C GLU A 176 42.15 -16.81 10.60
N GLU A 177 43.27 -16.16 10.28
CA GLU A 177 44.56 -16.63 10.77
C GLU A 177 44.46 -16.54 12.29
N GLU A 178 44.17 -17.67 12.94
CA GLU A 178 44.46 -17.91 14.36
C GLU A 178 45.99 -17.88 14.54
N GLY A 179 46.57 -16.71 14.34
CA GLY A 179 47.97 -16.41 14.57
C GLY A 179 48.12 -15.89 15.98
N GLU A 180 48.73 -16.69 16.86
CA GLU A 180 49.35 -16.21 18.11
C GLU A 180 50.37 -15.11 17.75
N GLY A 181 49.97 -13.85 17.86
CA GLY A 181 50.81 -12.72 17.45
C GLY A 181 50.48 -11.44 18.21
N ASP A 182 51.34 -11.15 19.20
CA ASP A 182 51.62 -9.88 19.88
C ASP A 182 50.46 -8.89 20.15
N GLU A 183 50.23 -8.66 21.45
CA GLU A 183 49.45 -7.59 22.04
C GLU A 183 49.99 -6.20 21.61
N THR A 184 49.67 -5.75 20.39
CA THR A 184 49.69 -4.32 20.09
C THR A 184 48.31 -3.76 20.34
N ASP A 185 48.18 -3.05 21.46
CA ASP A 185 47.04 -2.20 21.84
C ASP A 185 46.76 -1.14 20.76
N PHE A 186 46.12 -1.55 19.67
CA PHE A 186 45.39 -0.63 18.81
C PHE A 186 44.10 -0.29 19.58
N GLU A 187 44.14 0.83 20.32
CA GLU A 187 42.94 1.50 20.80
C GLU A 187 42.02 1.73 19.59
N ASN A 188 41.06 0.84 19.41
CA ASN A 188 40.00 0.92 18.41
C ASN A 188 39.10 2.10 18.82
N THR A 189 39.54 3.31 18.50
CA THR A 189 38.73 4.53 18.59
C THR A 189 37.73 4.57 17.42
N SER A 190 37.07 3.45 17.13
CA SER A 190 35.97 3.42 16.17
C SER A 190 34.74 3.99 16.86
N ASP A 191 34.77 5.30 17.03
CA ASP A 191 33.63 6.18 17.25
C ASP A 191 32.79 6.22 15.95
N GLU A 192 32.58 5.06 15.33
CA GLU A 192 31.68 4.88 14.20
C GLU A 192 30.29 5.09 14.75
N SER A 193 29.82 6.32 14.57
CA SER A 193 28.51 6.75 15.03
C SER A 193 27.48 5.85 14.37
N GLU A 194 26.99 4.87 15.13
CA GLU A 194 25.94 3.96 14.71
C GLU A 194 24.77 4.78 14.15
N TRP A 195 24.30 4.44 12.94
CA TRP A 195 23.26 5.23 12.31
C TRP A 195 21.93 4.96 13.00
N MET A 196 21.65 5.72 14.04
CA MET A 196 20.42 5.62 14.83
C MET A 196 19.34 6.54 14.25
N LEU A 197 18.13 6.01 14.09
CA LEU A 197 16.93 6.78 13.77
C LEU A 197 15.82 6.39 14.75
N ASP A 198 15.37 7.33 15.58
CA ASP A 198 14.32 7.11 16.59
C ASP A 198 14.58 5.90 17.51
N GLY A 199 15.85 5.67 17.87
CA GLY A 199 16.26 4.54 18.73
C GLY A 199 16.37 3.19 18.01
N VAL A 200 16.24 3.17 16.68
CA VAL A 200 16.49 2.00 15.85
C VAL A 200 17.85 2.15 15.16
N SER A 201 18.71 1.13 15.27
CA SER A 201 19.96 1.07 14.52
C SER A 201 19.68 0.71 13.07
N ILE A 202 19.82 1.68 12.17
CA ILE A 202 19.68 1.48 10.72
C ILE A 202 20.87 0.67 10.19
N SER A 203 22.05 0.85 10.78
CA SER A 203 23.24 0.04 10.48
C SER A 203 22.96 -1.44 10.68
N ASP A 204 22.42 -1.82 11.85
CA ASP A 204 22.08 -3.22 12.15
C ASP A 204 21.07 -3.79 11.17
N LEU A 205 20.03 -3.04 10.80
CA LEU A 205 19.02 -3.51 9.84
C LEU A 205 19.61 -3.78 8.45
N CYS A 206 20.55 -2.93 8.03
CA CYS A 206 21.28 -3.07 6.77
C CYS A 206 22.21 -4.30 6.81
N PHE A 207 22.96 -4.48 7.91
CA PHE A 207 23.83 -5.65 8.09
C PHE A 207 23.03 -6.95 8.22
N ASP A 208 21.90 -6.93 8.91
CA ASP A 208 20.97 -8.05 9.02
C ASP A 208 20.43 -8.47 7.66
N LEU A 209 20.08 -7.50 6.80
CA LEU A 209 19.66 -7.81 5.43
C LEU A 209 20.80 -8.44 4.62
N LYS A 210 22.02 -7.91 4.72
CA LYS A 210 23.20 -8.48 4.04
C LYS A 210 23.45 -9.91 4.51
N ASN A 211 23.51 -10.14 5.82
CA ASN A 211 23.71 -11.45 6.44
C ASN A 211 22.62 -12.46 6.07
N THR A 212 21.36 -12.02 6.08
CA THR A 212 20.23 -12.86 5.65
C THR A 212 20.34 -13.19 4.16
N THR A 213 20.79 -12.25 3.33
CA THR A 213 20.98 -12.48 1.90
C THR A 213 22.16 -13.42 1.63
N LEU A 214 23.27 -13.30 2.36
CA LEU A 214 24.40 -14.23 2.31
C LEU A 214 24.00 -15.66 2.69
N LYS A 215 23.11 -15.83 3.67
CA LYS A 215 22.56 -17.14 4.00
C LYS A 215 21.70 -17.68 2.87
N LEU A 216 20.85 -16.84 2.26
CA LEU A 216 19.98 -17.23 1.16
C LEU A 216 20.76 -17.64 -0.09
N THR A 217 21.88 -16.98 -0.41
CA THR A 217 22.75 -17.35 -1.55
C THR A 217 23.34 -18.75 -1.46
N LYS A 218 23.36 -19.37 -0.27
CA LYS A 218 23.82 -20.76 -0.11
C LYS A 218 22.82 -21.79 -0.64
N TYR A 219 21.55 -21.43 -0.68
CA TYR A 219 20.44 -22.34 -0.98
C TYR A 219 19.61 -21.91 -2.20
N THR A 220 19.89 -20.74 -2.77
CA THR A 220 19.11 -20.15 -3.86
C THR A 220 20.04 -19.61 -4.92
N ASP A 221 19.70 -19.88 -6.18
CA ASP A 221 20.38 -19.27 -7.33
C ASP A 221 20.37 -17.74 -7.18
N PRO A 222 21.55 -17.07 -7.19
CA PRO A 222 21.64 -15.61 -7.12
C PRO A 222 20.76 -14.87 -8.13
N ALA A 223 20.44 -15.50 -9.29
CA ALA A 223 19.52 -14.92 -10.28
C ALA A 223 18.08 -14.73 -9.76
N GLN A 224 17.72 -15.43 -8.67
CA GLN A 224 16.41 -15.27 -8.01
C GLN A 224 16.39 -14.20 -6.91
N LEU A 225 17.53 -13.55 -6.63
CA LEU A 225 17.57 -12.46 -5.67
C LEU A 225 17.05 -11.17 -6.30
N SER A 226 16.40 -10.33 -5.48
CA SER A 226 16.01 -8.98 -5.88
C SER A 226 17.24 -8.08 -6.01
N ASP A 227 17.16 -7.03 -6.83
CA ASP A 227 18.26 -6.05 -6.95
C ASP A 227 18.68 -5.45 -5.61
N ILE A 228 17.71 -5.17 -4.74
CA ILE A 228 18.00 -4.63 -3.40
C ILE A 228 18.85 -5.60 -2.58
N ARG A 229 18.59 -6.91 -2.69
CA ARG A 229 19.39 -7.94 -2.02
C ARG A 229 20.78 -8.06 -2.64
N LEU A 230 20.88 -8.04 -3.97
CA LEU A 230 22.18 -8.07 -4.66
C LEU A 230 23.04 -6.85 -4.32
N LEU A 231 22.43 -5.67 -4.19
CA LEU A 231 23.11 -4.44 -3.76
C LEU A 231 23.52 -4.53 -2.28
N ALA A 232 22.66 -5.08 -1.42
CA ALA A 232 23.00 -5.29 0.00
C ALA A 232 24.22 -6.21 0.19
N LEU A 233 24.43 -7.20 -0.69
CA LEU A 233 25.65 -8.02 -0.70
C LEU A 233 26.93 -7.23 -1.02
N LYS A 234 26.78 -6.02 -1.58
CA LYS A 234 27.86 -5.09 -1.91
C LYS A 234 27.86 -3.87 -0.98
N ASP A 235 27.20 -3.97 0.18
CA ASP A 235 27.06 -2.88 1.17
C ASP A 235 26.40 -1.61 0.59
N ILE A 236 25.59 -1.77 -0.46
CA ILE A 236 24.82 -0.69 -1.10
C ILE A 236 23.35 -0.86 -0.71
N TYR A 237 22.81 0.13 -0.01
CA TYR A 237 21.44 0.09 0.50
C TYR A 237 20.61 1.22 -0.12
N ILE A 238 19.57 0.85 -0.88
CA ILE A 238 18.66 1.81 -1.50
C ILE A 238 17.59 2.22 -0.49
N PHE A 239 17.55 3.51 -0.15
CA PHE A 239 16.46 4.12 0.61
C PHE A 239 15.60 4.97 -0.33
N ASP A 240 14.50 4.38 -0.82
CA ASP A 240 13.53 5.09 -1.67
C ASP A 240 12.31 5.56 -0.84
N ARG A 241 11.60 6.58 -1.35
CA ARG A 241 10.30 7.02 -0.83
C ARG A 241 9.22 5.98 -1.09
N ASP A 242 9.31 5.27 -2.21
CA ASP A 242 8.50 4.09 -2.45
C ASP A 242 9.06 2.93 -1.61
N PHE A 243 8.32 2.59 -0.55
CA PHE A 243 8.66 1.50 0.36
C PHE A 243 8.95 0.18 -0.37
N THR A 244 8.26 -0.09 -1.49
CA THR A 244 8.45 -1.35 -2.23
C THR A 244 9.82 -1.46 -2.92
N SER A 245 10.44 -0.32 -3.18
CA SER A 245 11.77 -0.17 -3.79
C SER A 245 12.87 0.16 -2.78
N SER A 246 12.54 0.20 -1.48
CA SER A 246 13.42 0.61 -0.39
C SER A 246 13.87 -0.59 0.44
N VAL A 247 15.10 -0.56 0.97
CA VAL A 247 15.67 -1.56 1.88
C VAL A 247 14.83 -1.72 3.16
N SER A 248 14.15 -0.64 3.56
CA SER A 248 13.26 -0.59 4.73
C SER A 248 12.11 -1.61 4.67
N LYS A 249 11.78 -2.14 3.49
CA LYS A 249 10.80 -3.24 3.37
C LYS A 249 11.20 -4.53 4.05
N TYR A 250 12.51 -4.75 4.22
CA TYR A 250 13.02 -5.93 4.92
C TYR A 250 13.08 -5.70 6.44
N ALA A 251 13.35 -4.48 6.89
CA ALA A 251 13.37 -4.11 8.30
C ALA A 251 12.02 -4.33 9.00
N HIS A 252 10.93 -3.86 8.38
CA HIS A 252 9.59 -4.01 8.96
C HIS A 252 9.16 -5.48 9.06
N ARG A 253 9.61 -6.34 8.13
CA ARG A 253 9.31 -7.78 8.17
C ARG A 253 9.99 -8.44 9.36
N ALA A 254 11.26 -8.12 9.62
CA ALA A 254 12.01 -8.64 10.77
C ALA A 254 11.41 -8.17 12.12
N GLN A 255 11.00 -6.91 12.22
CA GLN A 255 10.34 -6.38 13.41
C GLN A 255 8.98 -7.07 13.67
N VAL A 256 8.17 -7.27 12.62
CA VAL A 256 6.90 -7.99 12.77
C VAL A 256 7.16 -9.45 13.15
N LEU A 257 8.14 -10.10 12.53
CA LEU A 257 8.54 -11.47 12.85
C LEU A 257 8.93 -11.60 14.31
N THR A 258 9.82 -10.75 14.83
CA THR A 258 10.26 -10.81 16.23
C THR A 258 9.10 -10.61 17.23
N GLN A 259 8.08 -9.81 16.87
CA GLN A 259 6.90 -9.62 17.71
C GLN A 259 5.90 -10.79 17.65
N ILE A 260 5.79 -11.47 16.51
CA ILE A 260 4.82 -12.56 16.30
C ILE A 260 5.43 -13.93 16.61
N LEU A 261 6.74 -14.09 16.48
CA LEU A 261 7.41 -15.38 16.64
C LEU A 261 7.14 -16.03 18.01
N PRO A 262 7.20 -15.30 19.16
CA PRO A 262 6.86 -15.90 20.44
C PRO A 262 5.41 -16.41 20.51
N VAL A 263 4.48 -15.69 19.87
CA VAL A 263 3.07 -16.07 19.79
C VAL A 263 2.93 -17.38 19.01
N LEU A 264 3.67 -17.52 17.91
CA LEU A 264 3.62 -18.72 17.09
C LEU A 264 4.26 -19.94 17.73
N ILE A 265 5.42 -19.76 18.38
CA ILE A 265 6.14 -20.84 19.07
C ILE A 265 5.30 -21.41 20.21
N ASN A 266 4.65 -20.54 20.99
CA ASN A 266 3.88 -20.96 22.15
C ASN A 266 2.54 -21.62 21.78
N GLY A 267 2.11 -21.53 20.51
CA GLY A 267 0.81 -22.00 20.06
C GLY A 267 -0.35 -21.22 20.72
N PRO A 268 -1.59 -21.41 20.26
CA PRO A 268 -2.74 -20.75 20.85
C PRO A 268 -3.05 -21.33 22.23
N PRO A 269 -3.36 -20.50 23.24
CA PRO A 269 -3.81 -20.98 24.54
C PRO A 269 -5.23 -21.52 24.41
N ASN A 270 -5.38 -22.80 24.00
CA ASN A 270 -6.63 -23.51 23.75
C ASN A 270 -7.55 -22.82 22.71
N ASP A 271 -7.69 -23.43 21.52
CA ASP A 271 -8.49 -22.94 20.38
C ASP A 271 -10.01 -22.86 20.60
N SER A 272 -10.50 -23.04 21.83
CA SER A 272 -11.93 -23.09 22.11
C SER A 272 -12.63 -21.73 22.06
N ASN A 273 -11.89 -20.62 22.05
CA ASN A 273 -12.45 -19.27 21.95
C ASN A 273 -11.80 -18.46 20.82
N GLU A 274 -12.59 -18.12 19.81
CA GLU A 274 -12.17 -17.30 18.66
C GLU A 274 -11.73 -15.89 19.06
N ASP A 275 -12.29 -15.31 20.13
CA ASP A 275 -11.80 -14.05 20.70
C ASP A 275 -10.33 -14.18 21.10
N SER A 276 -9.93 -15.36 21.57
CA SER A 276 -8.53 -15.67 21.84
C SER A 276 -7.73 -15.76 20.55
N PHE A 277 -8.25 -16.31 19.45
CA PHE A 277 -7.54 -16.32 18.16
C PHE A 277 -7.23 -14.91 17.64
N VAL A 278 -8.23 -14.02 17.61
CA VAL A 278 -8.06 -12.64 17.14
C VAL A 278 -7.07 -11.89 18.04
N HIS A 279 -7.23 -12.01 19.36
CA HIS A 279 -6.33 -11.35 20.31
C HIS A 279 -4.91 -11.93 20.29
N TYR A 280 -4.76 -13.22 20.00
CA TYR A 280 -3.48 -13.90 20.03
C TYR A 280 -2.69 -13.70 18.73
N TYR A 281 -3.28 -13.98 17.56
CA TYR A 281 -2.55 -13.92 16.29
C TYR A 281 -2.67 -12.56 15.61
N LEU A 282 -3.89 -12.03 15.53
CA LEU A 282 -4.17 -10.86 14.72
C LEU A 282 -3.82 -9.57 15.46
N SER A 283 -3.95 -9.54 16.79
CA SER A 283 -3.63 -8.35 17.57
C SER A 283 -2.16 -7.95 17.52
N PRO A 284 -1.18 -8.85 17.72
CA PRO A 284 0.23 -8.49 17.59
C PRO A 284 0.57 -8.04 16.18
N LEU A 285 0.01 -8.71 15.15
CA LEU A 285 0.21 -8.37 13.75
C LEU A 285 -0.33 -6.97 13.40
N LEU A 286 -1.58 -6.68 13.75
CA LEU A 286 -2.18 -5.37 13.55
C LEU A 286 -1.45 -4.29 14.36
N SER A 287 -1.04 -4.63 15.58
CA SER A 287 -0.27 -3.72 16.45
C SER A 287 1.07 -3.36 15.81
N SER A 288 1.83 -4.35 15.36
CA SER A 288 3.12 -4.18 14.71
C SER A 288 3.04 -3.27 13.47
N VAL A 289 2.03 -3.50 12.63
CA VAL A 289 1.85 -2.74 11.38
C VAL A 289 1.35 -1.33 11.65
N PHE A 290 0.27 -1.17 12.42
CA PHE A 290 -0.40 0.14 12.55
C PHE A 290 0.14 1.00 13.70
N ALA A 291 0.73 0.43 14.75
CA ALA A 291 1.28 1.21 15.87
C ALA A 291 2.66 1.80 15.55
N SER A 292 3.36 1.23 14.56
CA SER A 292 4.65 1.76 14.09
C SER A 292 4.53 3.07 13.31
N ASP A 293 3.32 3.53 12.97
CA ASP A 293 3.10 4.86 12.43
C ASP A 293 2.72 5.86 13.54
N PRO A 294 3.48 6.94 13.76
CA PRO A 294 3.22 7.90 14.83
C PRO A 294 1.88 8.63 14.69
N LEU A 295 1.37 8.78 13.46
CA LEU A 295 0.08 9.43 13.16
C LEU A 295 -1.10 8.54 13.51
N LEU A 296 -0.86 7.24 13.72
CA LEU A 296 -1.89 6.24 13.94
C LEU A 296 -1.90 5.80 15.40
N LYS A 297 -3.12 5.67 15.92
CA LYS A 297 -3.41 5.07 17.23
C LYS A 297 -4.46 3.99 17.03
N MET A 298 -4.44 2.98 17.88
CA MET A 298 -5.39 1.87 17.79
C MET A 298 -6.17 1.68 19.07
N LYS A 299 -7.32 1.02 18.96
CA LYS A 299 -8.15 0.66 20.10
C LYS A 299 -8.96 -0.58 19.79
N TRP A 300 -8.89 -1.54 20.70
CA TRP A 300 -9.78 -2.70 20.77
C TRP A 300 -11.10 -2.34 21.45
N ALA A 301 -12.17 -3.03 21.06
CA ALA A 301 -13.43 -2.97 21.76
C ALA A 301 -13.33 -3.74 23.08
N ASN A 302 -12.87 -3.08 24.14
CA ASN A 302 -12.96 -3.68 25.47
C ASN A 302 -14.44 -4.03 25.75
N GLY A 303 -14.70 -5.28 26.14
CA GLY A 303 -16.02 -5.94 26.26
C GLY A 303 -17.06 -5.25 27.16
N GLN A 304 -16.76 -4.09 27.72
CA GLN A 304 -17.78 -3.20 28.25
C GLN A 304 -18.52 -2.53 27.07
N LEU A 305 -19.60 -3.19 26.66
CA LEU A 305 -20.72 -2.58 25.95
C LEU A 305 -21.24 -1.43 26.83
N ILE A 306 -20.73 -0.21 26.63
CA ILE A 306 -21.40 0.98 27.12
C ILE A 306 -22.77 0.97 26.43
N LYS A 307 -23.83 0.75 27.21
CA LYS A 307 -25.24 0.73 26.78
C LYS A 307 -25.70 2.14 26.37
N ASN A 308 -25.00 2.76 25.44
CA ASN A 308 -25.53 3.93 24.75
C ASN A 308 -26.54 3.41 23.73
N ASN A 309 -27.82 3.59 24.05
CA ASN A 309 -28.98 3.09 23.30
C ASN A 309 -29.02 3.49 21.81
N ASN A 310 -28.11 4.35 21.34
CA ASN A 310 -28.02 4.82 19.96
C ASN A 310 -26.77 4.35 19.19
N ALA A 311 -25.82 3.66 19.83
CA ALA A 311 -24.61 3.19 19.16
C ALA A 311 -24.80 1.75 18.63
N ALA A 312 -25.63 1.60 17.60
CA ALA A 312 -26.00 0.30 17.02
C ALA A 312 -24.80 -0.52 16.49
N PHE A 313 -23.64 0.11 16.26
CA PHE A 313 -22.47 -0.54 15.65
C PHE A 313 -21.17 -0.08 16.33
N LYS A 314 -20.72 -0.80 17.36
CA LYS A 314 -19.37 -0.65 17.92
C LYS A 314 -18.43 -1.61 17.18
N PRO A 315 -17.39 -1.12 16.48
CA PRO A 315 -16.43 -1.98 15.83
C PRO A 315 -15.53 -2.68 16.85
N GLU A 316 -15.06 -3.87 16.52
CA GLU A 316 -14.22 -4.71 17.40
C GLU A 316 -12.79 -4.20 17.48
N PHE A 317 -12.28 -3.63 16.39
CA PHE A 317 -11.01 -2.91 16.36
C PHE A 317 -11.11 -1.67 15.48
N LEU A 318 -10.37 -0.63 15.85
CA LEU A 318 -10.27 0.59 15.05
C LEU A 318 -8.86 1.19 15.09
N VAL A 319 -8.49 1.83 13.98
CA VAL A 319 -7.33 2.72 13.89
C VAL A 319 -7.82 4.14 13.66
N TYR A 320 -7.19 5.09 14.34
CA TYR A 320 -7.59 6.49 14.34
C TYR A 320 -6.38 7.41 14.41
N ASN A 321 -6.51 8.60 13.86
CA ASN A 321 -5.60 9.72 14.10
C ASN A 321 -6.21 10.64 15.18
N ILE A 322 -5.35 11.25 15.99
CA ILE A 322 -5.72 12.31 16.93
C ILE A 322 -5.12 13.60 16.38
N SER A 323 -5.98 14.54 15.96
CA SER A 323 -5.54 15.87 15.55
C SER A 323 -6.17 16.91 16.46
N GLY A 324 -5.34 17.57 17.26
CA GLY A 324 -5.80 18.40 18.39
C GLY A 324 -6.55 17.54 19.42
N SER A 325 -7.78 17.93 19.75
CA SER A 325 -8.66 17.17 20.66
C SER A 325 -9.64 16.24 19.93
N VAL A 326 -9.53 16.11 18.60
CA VAL A 326 -10.50 15.40 17.78
C VAL A 326 -9.94 14.05 17.35
N LYS A 327 -10.64 12.98 17.76
CA LYS A 327 -10.41 11.62 17.28
C LYS A 327 -11.07 11.40 15.91
N CYS A 328 -10.30 10.96 14.94
CA CYS A 328 -10.74 10.64 13.58
C CYS A 328 -10.45 9.16 13.27
N VAL A 329 -11.50 8.34 13.22
CA VAL A 329 -11.38 6.93 12.83
C VAL A 329 -11.10 6.84 11.32
N ILE A 330 -10.12 6.03 10.95
CA ILE A 330 -9.65 5.87 9.56
C ILE A 330 -9.66 4.41 9.09
N LEU A 331 -9.62 3.46 10.03
CA LEU A 331 -9.75 2.02 9.77
C LEU A 331 -10.69 1.40 10.79
N ILE A 332 -11.49 0.46 10.32
CA ILE A 332 -12.41 -0.34 11.14
C ILE A 332 -12.18 -1.81 10.82
N ALA A 333 -12.23 -2.67 11.84
CA ALA A 333 -12.21 -4.11 11.66
C ALA A 333 -13.35 -4.80 12.40
N GLU A 334 -13.87 -5.85 11.77
CA GLU A 334 -14.87 -6.78 12.28
C GLU A 334 -14.32 -8.20 12.11
N PHE A 335 -14.40 -9.00 13.17
CA PHE A 335 -13.90 -10.36 13.26
C PHE A 335 -15.07 -11.31 13.59
N LYS A 336 -15.12 -12.45 12.92
CA LYS A 336 -16.20 -13.43 13.03
C LYS A 336 -15.69 -14.87 13.02
N PRO A 337 -16.33 -15.74 13.82
CA PRO A 337 -16.00 -17.15 13.80
C PRO A 337 -16.60 -17.76 12.54
N THR A 338 -15.91 -18.76 11.99
CA THR A 338 -16.32 -19.49 10.78
C THR A 338 -17.74 -20.06 10.85
N GLU A 339 -18.29 -20.26 12.05
CA GLU A 339 -19.54 -20.98 12.27
C GLU A 339 -20.75 -20.12 12.67
N GLN A 340 -20.58 -18.81 12.89
CA GLN A 340 -21.69 -17.95 13.36
C GLN A 340 -21.99 -16.82 12.38
N ASN A 341 -22.59 -17.18 11.26
CA ASN A 341 -23.21 -16.18 10.41
C ASN A 341 -24.48 -15.62 11.08
N SER A 342 -24.51 -14.30 11.25
CA SER A 342 -25.71 -13.59 11.66
C SER A 342 -26.86 -13.84 10.66
N TYR A 343 -28.00 -14.33 11.15
CA TYR A 343 -29.16 -14.68 10.30
C TYR A 343 -29.88 -13.47 9.68
N VAL A 344 -29.54 -12.22 10.04
CA VAL A 344 -30.32 -11.02 9.65
C VAL A 344 -29.56 -10.12 8.69
N GLU A 345 -28.29 -9.86 8.95
CA GLU A 345 -27.43 -8.99 8.13
C GLU A 345 -26.01 -9.56 8.13
N SER A 346 -25.36 -9.61 6.96
CA SER A 346 -23.98 -10.11 6.89
C SER A 346 -23.00 -9.11 7.50
N ASP A 347 -21.91 -9.63 8.07
CA ASP A 347 -20.91 -8.78 8.72
C ASP A 347 -20.19 -7.85 7.74
N LEU A 348 -20.09 -8.23 6.46
CA LEU A 348 -19.64 -7.31 5.40
C LEU A 348 -20.58 -6.11 5.23
N VAL A 349 -21.90 -6.30 5.32
CA VAL A 349 -22.86 -5.19 5.23
C VAL A 349 -22.77 -4.32 6.48
N LYS A 350 -22.62 -4.93 7.67
CA LYS A 350 -22.37 -4.21 8.93
C LYS A 350 -21.10 -3.35 8.84
N LEU A 351 -19.98 -3.94 8.41
CA LEU A 351 -18.71 -3.25 8.20
C LEU A 351 -18.86 -2.11 7.20
N SER A 352 -19.53 -2.37 6.07
CA SER A 352 -19.76 -1.35 5.03
C SER A 352 -20.56 -0.16 5.55
N LYS A 353 -21.58 -0.38 6.39
CA LYS A 353 -22.34 0.69 7.06
C LYS A 353 -21.45 1.50 8.00
N GLN A 354 -20.63 0.84 8.81
CA GLN A 354 -19.67 1.52 9.70
C GLN A 354 -18.65 2.34 8.92
N MET A 355 -18.14 1.82 7.81
CA MET A 355 -17.21 2.52 6.92
C MET A 355 -17.89 3.73 6.29
N LYS A 356 -19.12 3.61 5.79
CA LYS A 356 -19.93 4.71 5.25
C LYS A 356 -20.11 5.83 6.28
N ASP A 357 -20.53 5.48 7.49
CA ASP A 357 -20.75 6.45 8.57
C ASP A 357 -19.46 7.16 8.97
N THR A 358 -18.35 6.44 8.97
CA THR A 358 -17.03 6.98 9.31
C THR A 358 -16.51 7.89 8.19
N LEU A 359 -16.70 7.50 6.94
CA LEU A 359 -16.38 8.34 5.78
C LEU A 359 -17.16 9.65 5.81
N ASN A 360 -18.47 9.59 6.10
CA ASN A 360 -19.33 10.77 6.26
C ASN A 360 -18.77 11.72 7.33
N LYS A 361 -18.33 11.18 8.47
CA LYS A 361 -17.70 11.97 9.56
C LYS A 361 -16.42 12.66 9.09
N LEU A 362 -15.58 12.00 8.28
CA LEU A 362 -14.38 12.63 7.72
C LEU A 362 -14.74 13.75 6.73
N VAL A 363 -15.74 13.56 5.87
CA VAL A 363 -16.21 14.61 4.95
C VAL A 363 -16.72 15.83 5.72
N ILE A 364 -17.55 15.63 6.76
CA ILE A 364 -18.07 16.71 7.60
C ILE A 364 -16.94 17.48 8.32
N LYS A 365 -15.84 16.79 8.65
CA LYS A 365 -14.62 17.38 9.23
C LYS A 365 -13.75 18.11 8.19
N GLY A 366 -14.14 18.11 6.92
CA GLY A 366 -13.43 18.82 5.86
C GLY A 366 -12.17 18.13 5.35
N VAL A 367 -12.05 16.81 5.59
CA VAL A 367 -10.96 16.01 5.05
C VAL A 367 -11.13 15.89 3.53
N THR A 368 -10.09 16.22 2.77
CA THR A 368 -10.15 16.23 1.30
C THR A 368 -10.02 14.82 0.73
N LYS A 369 -10.98 14.38 -0.11
CA LYS A 369 -11.04 13.05 -0.74
C LYS A 369 -10.72 11.93 0.28
N PRO A 370 -11.51 11.82 1.36
CA PRO A 370 -11.23 10.85 2.41
C PRO A 370 -11.39 9.42 1.88
N ARG A 371 -10.60 8.51 2.43
CA ARG A 371 -10.71 7.05 2.22
C ARG A 371 -10.80 6.38 3.59
N ILE A 372 -11.61 5.34 3.71
CA ILE A 372 -11.70 4.54 4.94
C ILE A 372 -11.29 3.11 4.64
N CYS A 373 -10.47 2.54 5.53
CA CYS A 373 -10.05 1.15 5.45
C CYS A 373 -10.99 0.24 6.27
N GLY A 374 -11.23 -0.95 5.76
CA GLY A 374 -12.03 -1.99 6.40
C GLY A 374 -11.26 -3.29 6.45
N ILE A 375 -11.34 -4.02 7.56
CA ILE A 375 -10.83 -5.39 7.67
C ILE A 375 -12.02 -6.27 8.10
N HIS A 376 -12.26 -7.33 7.35
CA HIS A 376 -13.24 -8.36 7.68
C HIS A 376 -12.52 -9.68 7.81
N CYS A 377 -12.51 -10.25 9.01
CA CYS A 377 -11.92 -11.57 9.26
C CYS A 377 -13.04 -12.58 9.50
N GLU A 378 -13.06 -13.65 8.71
CA GLU A 378 -13.98 -14.78 8.87
C GLU A 378 -13.15 -16.05 8.98
N GLY A 379 -12.99 -16.53 10.23
CA GLY A 379 -12.01 -17.57 10.56
C GLY A 379 -10.59 -17.17 10.14
N GLU A 380 -9.98 -17.93 9.24
CA GLU A 380 -8.64 -17.66 8.70
C GLU A 380 -8.64 -16.65 7.55
N ASN A 381 -9.79 -16.34 6.97
CA ASN A 381 -9.86 -15.52 5.77
C ASN A 381 -9.97 -14.04 6.17
N VAL A 382 -8.94 -13.28 5.88
CA VAL A 382 -8.95 -11.83 6.03
C VAL A 382 -9.20 -11.19 4.67
N HIS A 383 -10.27 -10.39 4.62
CA HIS A 383 -10.57 -9.53 3.50
C HIS A 383 -10.33 -8.08 3.91
N THR A 384 -9.59 -7.34 3.10
CA THR A 384 -9.38 -5.92 3.32
C THR A 384 -10.12 -5.10 2.28
N TYR A 385 -10.62 -3.95 2.70
CA TYR A 385 -11.45 -3.08 1.88
C TYR A 385 -11.00 -1.63 2.00
N VAL A 386 -11.22 -0.87 0.94
CA VAL A 386 -11.10 0.59 0.96
C VAL A 386 -12.40 1.18 0.43
N MET A 387 -12.99 2.12 1.18
CA MET A 387 -14.18 2.85 0.77
C MET A 387 -13.87 4.31 0.45
N ASP A 388 -14.40 4.79 -0.67
CA ASP A 388 -14.38 6.20 -1.07
C ASP A 388 -15.76 6.69 -1.57
N LEU A 389 -15.84 8.00 -1.85
CA LEU A 389 -17.05 8.68 -2.32
C LEU A 389 -16.76 9.41 -3.64
N PRO A 390 -16.66 8.69 -4.78
CA PRO A 390 -16.27 9.26 -6.07
C PRO A 390 -17.31 10.22 -6.68
N SER A 391 -18.57 10.15 -6.27
CA SER A 391 -19.68 10.95 -6.82
C SER A 391 -20.79 11.16 -5.78
N PRO A 392 -21.73 12.11 -5.98
CA PRO A 392 -22.82 12.36 -5.04
C PRO A 392 -23.58 11.07 -4.69
N LYS A 393 -23.65 10.76 -3.40
CA LYS A 393 -24.35 9.60 -2.81
C LYS A 393 -23.85 8.23 -3.29
N LEU A 394 -22.76 8.17 -4.06
CA LEU A 394 -22.18 6.93 -4.59
C LEU A 394 -20.98 6.52 -3.74
N TYR A 395 -21.21 5.65 -2.76
CA TYR A 395 -20.15 5.05 -1.96
C TYR A 395 -19.61 3.83 -2.69
N ARG A 396 -18.29 3.78 -2.90
CA ARG A 396 -17.63 2.66 -3.56
C ARG A 396 -16.74 1.95 -2.55
N ILE A 397 -17.02 0.67 -2.32
CA ILE A 397 -16.15 -0.23 -1.56
C ILE A 397 -15.33 -1.07 -2.55
N ILE A 398 -14.02 -1.07 -2.38
CA ILE A 398 -13.06 -1.80 -3.21
C ILE A 398 -12.46 -2.89 -2.34
N ASN A 399 -12.54 -4.14 -2.78
CA ASN A 399 -11.79 -5.23 -2.15
C ASN A 399 -10.31 -5.01 -2.49
N ALA A 400 -9.51 -4.68 -1.48
CA ALA A 400 -8.09 -4.40 -1.65
C ALA A 400 -7.26 -5.68 -1.62
N SER A 401 -7.63 -6.65 -0.79
CA SER A 401 -7.01 -7.98 -0.78
C SER A 401 -7.85 -9.03 -0.10
N LYS A 402 -7.59 -10.29 -0.45
CA LYS A 402 -8.04 -11.48 0.26
C LYS A 402 -6.82 -12.31 0.62
N ILE A 403 -6.60 -12.53 1.91
CA ILE A 403 -5.45 -13.26 2.44
C ILE A 403 -5.92 -14.32 3.43
N LYS A 404 -5.16 -15.41 3.55
CA LYS A 404 -5.33 -16.38 4.63
C LYS A 404 -4.32 -16.07 5.74
N LEU A 405 -4.80 -16.08 6.98
CA LEU A 405 -3.95 -16.06 8.16
C LEU A 405 -3.32 -17.44 8.37
N PHE A 406 -2.14 -17.44 8.96
CA PHE A 406 -1.46 -18.64 9.42
C PHE A 406 -1.93 -18.98 10.83
N LYS A 407 -2.11 -20.27 11.11
CA LYS A 407 -2.41 -20.80 12.45
C LYS A 407 -1.18 -21.46 13.09
N ASN A 408 -0.35 -22.07 12.25
CA ASN A 408 0.74 -22.94 12.67
C ASN A 408 2.06 -22.40 12.11
N VAL A 409 3.17 -22.84 12.72
CA VAL A 409 4.53 -22.48 12.27
C VAL A 409 4.77 -22.90 10.82
N ASP A 410 4.24 -24.04 10.39
CA ASP A 410 4.37 -24.55 9.01
C ASP A 410 3.74 -23.62 7.97
N GLN A 411 2.83 -22.74 8.39
CA GLN A 411 2.19 -21.73 7.54
C GLN A 411 2.89 -20.37 7.59
N MET A 412 4.06 -20.26 8.22
CA MET A 412 4.85 -19.02 8.27
C MET A 412 5.20 -18.46 6.89
N SER A 413 5.24 -19.31 5.87
CA SER A 413 5.40 -18.90 4.48
C SER A 413 4.33 -17.91 4.01
N LEU A 414 3.16 -17.85 4.66
CA LEU A 414 2.09 -16.88 4.39
C LEU A 414 2.35 -15.49 5.00
N LEU A 415 3.19 -15.39 6.04
CA LEU A 415 3.39 -14.15 6.79
C LEU A 415 3.90 -12.99 5.91
N PRO A 416 4.87 -13.16 5.00
CA PRO A 416 5.30 -12.08 4.11
C PRO A 416 4.14 -11.50 3.29
N ASN A 417 3.24 -12.35 2.82
CA ASN A 417 2.07 -11.94 2.05
C ASN A 417 1.09 -11.16 2.94
N VAL A 418 0.80 -11.69 4.13
CA VAL A 418 -0.06 -11.02 5.13
C VAL A 418 0.47 -9.62 5.48
N ILE A 419 1.76 -9.51 5.80
CA ILE A 419 2.41 -8.23 6.11
C ILE A 419 2.31 -7.26 4.94
N THR A 420 2.62 -7.72 3.72
CA THR A 420 2.60 -6.88 2.52
C THR A 420 1.22 -6.27 2.29
N HIS A 421 0.15 -7.05 2.45
CA HIS A 421 -1.21 -6.56 2.31
C HIS A 421 -1.63 -5.61 3.44
N LEU A 422 -1.24 -5.87 4.69
CA LEU A 422 -1.52 -4.96 5.80
C LEU A 422 -0.74 -3.64 5.66
N LEU A 423 0.49 -3.66 5.15
CA LEU A 423 1.28 -2.46 4.85
C LEU A 423 0.66 -1.62 3.73
N CYS A 424 0.09 -2.26 2.71
CA CYS A 424 -0.69 -1.55 1.69
C CYS A 424 -1.88 -0.81 2.30
N LEU A 425 -2.61 -1.47 3.20
CA LEU A 425 -3.74 -0.87 3.91
C LEU A 425 -3.29 0.27 4.86
N LYS A 426 -2.14 0.09 5.54
CA LYS A 426 -1.49 1.13 6.33
C LYS A 426 -1.16 2.36 5.50
N GLY A 427 -0.66 2.20 4.28
CA GLY A 427 -0.39 3.32 3.38
C GLY A 427 -1.62 4.19 3.13
N VAL A 428 -2.77 3.58 2.84
CA VAL A 428 -4.05 4.29 2.64
C VAL A 428 -4.53 4.97 3.93
N ALA A 429 -4.39 4.30 5.07
CA ALA A 429 -4.75 4.85 6.38
C ALA A 429 -3.89 6.08 6.71
N SER A 430 -2.58 6.00 6.50
CA SER A 430 -1.61 7.05 6.80
C SER A 430 -1.81 8.27 5.88
N GLU A 431 -2.04 8.05 4.59
CA GLU A 431 -2.43 9.12 3.65
C GLU A 431 -3.67 9.87 4.15
N THR A 432 -4.66 9.14 4.67
CA THR A 432 -5.88 9.72 5.22
C THR A 432 -5.61 10.46 6.54
N ALA A 433 -4.75 9.95 7.41
CA ALA A 433 -4.34 10.61 8.64
C ALA A 433 -3.66 11.97 8.36
N THR A 434 -2.74 12.02 7.39
CA THR A 434 -2.11 13.28 6.96
C THR A 434 -3.12 14.31 6.47
N LYS A 435 -4.15 13.86 5.73
CA LYS A 435 -5.26 14.73 5.29
C LYS A 435 -6.11 15.22 6.46
N VAL A 436 -6.32 14.37 7.48
CA VAL A 436 -7.01 14.76 8.72
C VAL A 436 -6.25 15.86 9.45
N GLU A 437 -4.93 15.73 9.60
CA GLU A 437 -4.10 16.75 10.24
C GLU A 437 -4.09 18.05 9.44
N THR A 438 -3.95 17.96 8.12
CA THR A 438 -4.02 19.12 7.23
C THR A 438 -5.34 19.88 7.38
N ALA A 439 -6.47 19.17 7.40
CA ALA A 439 -7.79 19.79 7.59
C ALA A 439 -7.96 20.42 8.97
N SER A 440 -7.36 19.81 9.99
CA SER A 440 -7.40 20.30 11.37
C SER A 440 -6.55 21.54 11.54
N LEU A 441 -5.30 21.54 11.05
CA LEU A 441 -4.40 22.70 11.04
C LEU A 441 -4.99 23.89 10.28
N TYR A 442 -5.65 23.63 9.14
CA TYR A 442 -6.38 24.66 8.41
C TYR A 442 -7.49 25.28 9.28
N SER A 443 -8.27 24.43 9.96
CA SER A 443 -9.36 24.87 10.84
C SER A 443 -8.85 25.75 11.99
N TYR A 444 -7.71 25.39 12.59
CA TYR A 444 -7.07 26.18 13.64
C TYR A 444 -6.54 27.52 13.13
N SER A 445 -5.83 27.55 11.99
CA SER A 445 -5.20 28.77 11.46
C SER A 445 -6.17 29.79 10.89
N LYS A 446 -7.30 29.35 10.32
CA LYS A 446 -8.30 30.23 9.71
C LYS A 446 -9.51 30.51 10.58
N LEU A 447 -9.61 29.87 11.75
CA LEU A 447 -10.82 29.85 12.60
C LEU A 447 -12.08 29.47 11.80
N LYS A 448 -11.91 28.76 10.68
CA LYS A 448 -12.95 28.37 9.74
C LYS A 448 -12.65 26.96 9.26
N ARG A 449 -13.66 26.09 9.27
CA ARG A 449 -13.52 24.75 8.68
C ARG A 449 -13.22 24.86 7.18
N PRO A 450 -12.31 24.04 6.63
CA PRO A 450 -12.13 23.97 5.20
C PRO A 450 -13.44 23.53 4.54
N ALA A 451 -13.71 24.05 3.34
CA ALA A 451 -14.87 23.61 2.57
C ALA A 451 -14.77 22.09 2.35
N PRO A 452 -15.81 21.32 2.72
CA PRO A 452 -15.82 19.87 2.53
C PRO A 452 -15.56 19.51 1.07
N ASN A 453 -14.61 18.60 0.84
CA ASN A 453 -14.34 18.04 -0.48
C ASN A 453 -14.22 16.52 -0.35
N PRO A 454 -15.26 15.74 -0.67
CA PRO A 454 -16.48 16.14 -1.38
C PRO A 454 -17.44 17.03 -0.56
N PRO A 455 -18.38 17.74 -1.21
CA PRO A 455 -19.42 18.51 -0.52
C PRO A 455 -20.31 17.67 0.40
N VAL A 456 -20.81 18.24 1.49
CA VAL A 456 -21.71 17.54 2.43
C VAL A 456 -23.03 17.12 1.76
N SER A 457 -23.47 17.81 0.70
CA SER A 457 -24.63 17.41 -0.10
C SER A 457 -24.45 16.09 -0.85
N TRP A 458 -23.21 15.59 -0.96
CA TRP A 458 -22.93 14.26 -1.53
C TRP A 458 -23.22 13.13 -0.54
N LEU A 459 -23.40 13.42 0.75
CA LEU A 459 -23.62 12.39 1.75
C LEU A 459 -25.06 11.87 1.67
N SER A 460 -25.24 10.56 1.83
CA SER A 460 -26.57 9.96 2.02
C SER A 460 -26.85 9.76 3.50
N SER A 461 -27.95 10.35 3.98
CA SER A 461 -28.48 10.19 5.34
C SER A 461 -29.48 9.03 5.46
N GLU A 462 -29.84 8.39 4.34
CA GLU A 462 -30.83 7.31 4.33
C GLU A 462 -30.22 6.04 4.93
N ASN A 463 -30.88 5.54 5.97
CA ASN A 463 -30.58 4.26 6.61
C ASN A 463 -31.73 3.30 6.32
N VAL A 464 -31.47 2.30 5.49
CA VAL A 464 -32.40 1.19 5.29
C VAL A 464 -32.15 0.16 6.39
N THR A 465 -33.18 -0.11 7.18
CA THR A 465 -33.12 -1.14 8.22
C THR A 465 -33.72 -2.43 7.67
N LEU A 466 -32.93 -3.51 7.66
CA LEU A 466 -33.43 -4.84 7.34
C LEU A 466 -34.18 -5.38 8.57
N SER A 467 -35.49 -5.53 8.46
CA SER A 467 -36.31 -6.18 9.50
C SER A 467 -36.61 -7.62 9.12
N ARG A 468 -36.44 -8.56 10.06
CA ARG A 468 -36.85 -9.95 9.85
C ARG A 468 -38.37 -10.03 9.77
N ILE A 469 -38.89 -10.69 8.73
CA ILE A 469 -40.31 -11.07 8.71
C ILE A 469 -40.51 -12.09 9.84
N PRO A 470 -41.37 -11.82 10.84
CA PRO A 470 -41.60 -12.77 11.93
C PRO A 470 -42.07 -14.10 11.35
N LYS A 471 -41.38 -15.20 11.70
CA LYS A 471 -41.82 -16.55 11.32
C LYS A 471 -43.22 -16.73 11.92
N LYS A 472 -44.25 -16.83 11.08
CA LYS A 472 -45.59 -17.22 11.52
C LYS A 472 -45.44 -18.57 12.23
N GLN A 473 -45.65 -18.59 13.54
CA GLN A 473 -45.72 -19.85 14.28
C GLN A 473 -46.84 -20.66 13.63
N LYS A 474 -46.50 -21.80 13.01
CA LYS A 474 -47.51 -22.75 12.56
C LYS A 474 -48.22 -23.21 13.83
N LYS A 475 -49.50 -22.83 13.96
CA LYS A 475 -50.38 -23.29 15.03
C LYS A 475 -50.69 -24.77 14.87
#